data_AF-A0A938Z4B5-F1
#
_entry.id   AF-A0A938Z4B5-F1
#
_cell.length_a   1.000
_cell.length_b   1.000
_cell.length_c   1.000
_cell.angle_alpha   90.00
_cell.angle_beta   90.00
_cell.angle_gamma   90.00
#
_symmetry.space_group_name_H-M   'P 1'
#
loop_
_entity.id
_entity.type
_entity.pdbx_description
1 polymer ?
#
loop_
_entity_poly.entity_id
_entity_poly.type
_entity_poly.pdbx_seq_one_letter_code
_entity_poly.pdbx_strand_id
1 'polypeptide(L)'
;MTKGIKIATIGGGSSYTPELMEGFIKRYEELPIREIWLVDIEAGKEKLAIVGAMAQRMWDASPYDVKIHMTLDREEALKDADFVTTQFRVGLLNARIKDERIPAYYGMIGQETNGPGGMFKAFRTVPIILEIVEDMKRLCPDAWLINFANPSGMVTEAIVRYGKWDKVIGLCNVPVMATMVEPALLGKEPDELIYKFAGLNHFHWHKVTDSHGNDVTMDIIDKMYEEDNGLPKNIFDVPFYKEQLEQMKMIPCGYHRYYYRQEEMLNHAIEEYKTVGTRAQQVKQTEAELFELYKDPELDHKPEQLQKRGGAYYSDAACETIASIYANKNTQIVVSTKNEGAVPDLPADCVVEVTAYVGGQGARNVAFGELPTAEKGWLQVM
;
A
#
# COMPACT_ATOMS: atom_id res chain seq x y z
N MET A 1 -8.72 -10.45 32.26
CA MET A 1 -8.16 -9.33 31.48
C MET A 1 -7.84 -9.89 30.11
N THR A 2 -8.55 -9.47 29.07
CA THR A 2 -8.12 -9.78 27.70
C THR A 2 -6.74 -9.16 27.52
N LYS A 3 -5.75 -9.95 27.08
CA LYS A 3 -4.38 -9.48 26.84
C LYS A 3 -4.48 -8.52 25.64
N GLY A 4 -4.50 -7.21 25.89
CA GLY A 4 -4.65 -6.21 24.82
C GLY A 4 -3.51 -6.27 23.81
N ILE A 5 -3.76 -5.77 22.61
CA ILE A 5 -2.97 -6.06 21.39
C ILE A 5 -1.63 -5.31 21.39
N LYS A 6 -0.56 -6.00 21.04
CA LYS A 6 0.76 -5.41 20.76
C LYS A 6 0.99 -5.33 19.26
N ILE A 7 1.25 -4.12 18.75
CA ILE A 7 1.58 -3.87 17.34
C ILE A 7 3.01 -3.36 17.23
N ALA A 8 3.83 -4.02 16.40
CA ALA A 8 5.17 -3.56 16.06
C ALA A 8 5.20 -3.00 14.64
N THR A 9 5.68 -1.78 14.46
CA THR A 9 5.77 -1.08 13.18
C THR A 9 7.23 -0.85 12.80
N ILE A 10 7.72 -1.60 11.81
CA ILE A 10 9.08 -1.48 11.29
C ILE A 10 9.11 -0.41 10.20
N GLY A 11 9.96 0.61 10.40
CA GLY A 11 9.93 1.86 9.65
C GLY A 11 9.06 2.92 10.33
N GLY A 12 9.05 2.96 11.66
CA GLY A 12 8.26 3.90 12.47
C GLY A 12 8.57 5.37 12.22
N GLY A 13 9.76 5.70 11.72
CA GLY A 13 10.15 7.06 11.32
C GLY A 13 9.63 7.48 9.93
N SER A 14 8.68 6.76 9.33
CA SER A 14 8.01 7.20 8.10
C SER A 14 7.08 8.38 8.39
N SER A 15 7.00 9.37 7.49
CA SER A 15 5.95 10.41 7.61
C SER A 15 4.52 9.92 7.37
N TYR A 16 4.29 8.62 7.07
CA TYR A 16 2.93 8.04 7.07
C TYR A 16 2.48 7.53 8.44
N THR A 17 3.37 7.42 9.44
CA THR A 17 3.02 6.91 10.76
C THR A 17 1.85 7.66 11.42
N PRO A 18 1.71 9.00 11.30
CA PRO A 18 0.54 9.70 11.84
C PRO A 18 -0.79 9.22 11.23
N GLU A 19 -0.81 8.87 9.93
CA GLU A 19 -2.01 8.31 9.29
C GLU A 19 -2.35 6.92 9.85
N LEU A 20 -1.33 6.13 10.20
CA LEU A 20 -1.51 4.84 10.88
C LEU A 20 -2.09 5.02 12.29
N MET A 21 -1.58 5.99 13.05
CA MET A 21 -2.12 6.29 14.38
C MET A 21 -3.57 6.76 14.31
N GLU A 22 -3.90 7.67 13.38
CA GLU A 22 -5.28 8.10 13.14
C GLU A 22 -6.20 6.90 12.84
N GLY A 23 -5.76 5.98 11.97
CA GLY A 23 -6.52 4.78 11.63
C GLY A 23 -6.75 3.83 12.80
N PHE A 24 -5.76 3.69 13.70
CA PHE A 24 -5.88 2.89 14.92
C PHE A 24 -6.77 3.53 15.97
N ILE A 25 -6.64 4.84 16.20
CA ILE A 25 -7.48 5.59 17.15
C ILE A 25 -8.96 5.48 16.74
N LYS A 26 -9.26 5.62 15.45
CA LYS A 26 -10.64 5.47 14.91
C LYS A 26 -11.24 4.09 15.15
N ARG A 27 -10.42 3.05 15.30
CA ARG A 27 -10.84 1.64 15.40
C ARG A 27 -10.57 1.02 16.77
N TYR A 28 -10.19 1.81 17.77
CA TYR A 28 -9.75 1.29 19.07
C TYR A 28 -10.78 0.40 19.77
N GLU A 29 -12.07 0.75 19.70
CA GLU A 29 -13.16 -0.05 20.30
C GLU A 29 -13.27 -1.47 19.71
N GLU A 30 -12.88 -1.63 18.45
CA GLU A 30 -12.87 -2.92 17.74
C GLU A 30 -11.52 -3.63 17.83
N LEU A 31 -10.47 -2.86 18.13
CA LEU A 31 -9.07 -3.28 18.16
C LEU A 31 -8.42 -2.68 19.42
N PRO A 32 -8.56 -3.32 20.60
CA PRO A 32 -8.09 -2.78 21.88
C PRO A 32 -6.55 -2.87 21.97
N ILE A 33 -5.89 -1.92 21.34
CA ILE A 33 -4.44 -1.79 21.30
C ILE A 33 -3.94 -1.40 22.67
N ARG A 34 -2.98 -2.15 23.18
CA ARG A 34 -2.35 -1.90 24.48
C ARG A 34 -0.98 -1.25 24.32
N GLU A 35 -0.23 -1.66 23.30
CA GLU A 35 1.11 -1.14 23.04
C GLU A 35 1.36 -1.00 21.55
N ILE A 36 1.95 0.13 21.16
CA ILE A 36 2.46 0.36 19.81
C ILE A 36 3.96 0.57 19.90
N TRP A 37 4.71 -0.22 19.13
CA TRP A 37 6.16 -0.17 19.08
C TRP A 37 6.61 0.34 17.70
N LEU A 38 7.18 1.53 17.66
CA LEU A 38 7.76 2.13 16.47
C LEU A 38 9.26 1.82 16.44
N VAL A 39 9.67 1.10 15.39
CA VAL A 39 11.06 0.67 15.19
C VAL A 39 11.66 1.35 13.99
N ASP A 40 12.88 1.86 14.14
CA ASP A 40 13.67 2.34 13.00
C ASP A 40 15.15 1.97 13.17
N ILE A 41 15.99 2.38 12.23
CA ILE A 41 17.44 2.20 12.27
C ILE A 41 18.13 3.48 12.74
N GLU A 42 19.43 3.40 13.08
CA GLU A 42 20.19 4.58 13.54
C GLU A 42 20.09 5.77 12.56
N ALA A 43 20.15 5.50 11.24
CA ALA A 43 20.02 6.53 10.21
C ALA A 43 18.62 7.20 10.15
N GLY A 44 17.60 6.57 10.74
CA GLY A 44 16.23 7.09 10.85
C GLY A 44 15.87 7.57 12.25
N LYS A 45 16.78 7.52 13.22
CA LYS A 45 16.52 7.82 14.64
C LYS A 45 15.90 9.19 14.88
N GLU A 46 16.40 10.23 14.22
CA GLU A 46 15.83 11.58 14.34
C GLU A 46 14.39 11.62 13.83
N LYS A 47 14.13 10.99 12.67
CA LYS A 47 12.78 10.88 12.11
C LYS A 47 11.84 10.11 13.05
N LEU A 48 12.32 9.00 13.61
CA LEU A 48 11.59 8.21 14.60
C LEU A 48 11.24 9.04 15.84
N ALA A 49 12.18 9.83 16.37
CA ALA A 49 11.93 10.66 17.55
C ALA A 49 10.86 11.73 17.29
N ILE A 50 10.93 12.42 16.14
CA ILE A 50 9.95 13.46 15.77
C ILE A 50 8.56 12.85 15.58
N VAL A 51 8.47 11.80 14.76
CA VAL A 51 7.19 11.17 14.41
C VAL A 51 6.60 10.41 15.59
N GLY A 52 7.42 9.77 16.41
CA GLY A 52 6.95 9.06 17.60
C GLY A 52 6.45 10.01 18.68
N ALA A 53 7.06 11.19 18.85
CA ALA A 53 6.53 12.23 19.72
C ALA A 53 5.17 12.76 19.23
N MET A 54 5.02 12.99 17.92
CA MET A 54 3.73 13.34 17.33
C MET A 54 2.70 12.23 17.51
N ALA A 55 3.07 10.98 17.26
CA ALA A 55 2.20 9.82 17.46
C ALA A 55 1.69 9.74 18.90
N GLN A 56 2.55 9.98 19.91
CA GLN A 56 2.12 10.02 21.30
C GLN A 56 1.10 11.15 21.55
N ARG A 57 1.33 12.36 21.02
CA ARG A 57 0.36 13.46 21.14
C ARG A 57 -1.01 13.12 20.55
N MET A 58 -1.04 12.44 19.41
CA MET A 58 -2.31 11.99 18.80
C MET A 58 -3.09 11.04 19.73
N TRP A 59 -2.39 10.14 20.43
CA TRP A 59 -3.00 9.25 21.41
C TRP A 59 -3.41 9.97 22.69
N ASP A 60 -2.58 10.90 23.19
CA ASP A 60 -2.88 11.71 24.37
C ASP A 60 -4.12 12.62 24.16
N ALA A 61 -4.35 13.07 22.91
CA ALA A 61 -5.55 13.82 22.52
C ALA A 61 -6.80 12.94 22.34
N SER A 62 -6.64 11.62 22.31
CA SER A 62 -7.73 10.65 22.22
C SER A 62 -8.25 10.26 23.62
N PRO A 63 -9.44 9.61 23.74
CA PRO A 63 -9.93 9.14 25.04
C PRO A 63 -9.23 7.87 25.55
N TYR A 64 -8.20 7.37 24.86
CA TYR A 64 -7.57 6.07 25.10
C TYR A 64 -6.15 6.19 25.66
N ASP A 65 -5.82 5.39 26.66
CA ASP A 65 -4.48 5.35 27.29
C ASP A 65 -3.59 4.32 26.57
N VAL A 66 -2.99 4.74 25.44
CA VAL A 66 -2.06 3.92 24.66
C VAL A 66 -0.69 4.58 24.61
N LYS A 67 0.32 3.80 24.97
CA LYS A 67 1.72 4.25 24.95
C LYS A 67 2.42 3.91 23.64
N ILE A 68 3.11 4.91 23.09
CA ILE A 68 4.06 4.74 21.99
C ILE A 68 5.44 4.41 22.56
N HIS A 69 5.95 3.25 22.16
CA HIS A 69 7.32 2.82 22.44
C HIS A 69 8.17 3.06 21.21
N MET A 70 9.31 3.74 21.36
CA MET A 70 10.28 3.95 20.27
C MET A 70 11.54 3.17 20.59
N THR A 71 12.03 2.39 19.63
CA THR A 71 13.29 1.63 19.80
C THR A 71 14.02 1.51 18.48
N LEU A 72 15.34 1.29 18.56
CA LEU A 72 16.17 0.91 17.43
C LEU A 72 16.50 -0.60 17.45
N ASP A 73 16.10 -1.28 18.53
CA ASP A 73 16.20 -2.73 18.66
C ASP A 73 14.87 -3.37 18.25
N ARG A 74 14.85 -3.97 17.06
CA ARG A 74 13.64 -4.63 16.56
C ARG A 74 13.27 -5.88 17.36
N GLU A 75 14.21 -6.57 18.01
CA GLU A 75 13.89 -7.79 18.76
C GLU A 75 12.97 -7.45 19.96
N GLU A 76 13.21 -6.33 20.62
CA GLU A 76 12.38 -5.82 21.73
C GLU A 76 10.92 -5.56 21.28
N ALA A 77 10.78 -4.92 20.11
CA ALA A 77 9.47 -4.62 19.54
C ALA A 77 8.75 -5.87 19.03
N LEU A 78 9.46 -6.81 18.40
CA LEU A 78 8.86 -8.02 17.83
C LEU A 78 8.41 -9.03 18.88
N LYS A 79 9.11 -9.12 20.01
CA LYS A 79 8.80 -10.09 21.08
C LYS A 79 7.34 -10.00 21.51
N ASP A 80 6.61 -11.12 21.41
CA ASP A 80 5.20 -11.24 21.78
C ASP A 80 4.25 -10.27 21.03
N ALA A 81 4.65 -9.74 19.86
CA ALA A 81 3.75 -8.94 19.03
C ALA A 81 2.61 -9.79 18.45
N ASP A 82 1.41 -9.23 18.36
CA ASP A 82 0.25 -9.87 17.71
C ASP A 82 0.19 -9.50 16.22
N PHE A 83 0.61 -8.28 15.89
CA PHE A 83 0.72 -7.78 14.52
C PHE A 83 2.06 -7.08 14.31
N VAL A 84 2.64 -7.30 13.12
CA VAL A 84 3.82 -6.60 12.65
C VAL A 84 3.45 -5.86 11.37
N THR A 85 3.69 -4.55 11.31
CA THR A 85 3.51 -3.76 10.10
C THR A 85 4.86 -3.32 9.55
N THR A 86 5.01 -3.27 8.22
CA THR A 86 6.26 -2.84 7.59
C THR A 86 6.03 -1.68 6.63
N GLN A 87 6.70 -0.56 6.87
CA GLN A 87 6.62 0.65 6.04
C GLN A 87 7.99 1.31 5.87
N PHE A 88 9.06 0.49 5.94
CA PHE A 88 10.44 0.95 5.80
C PHE A 88 10.85 1.15 4.34
N ARG A 89 11.97 1.86 4.14
CA ARG A 89 12.59 2.09 2.84
C ARG A 89 14.10 1.90 2.91
N VAL A 90 14.58 0.77 2.40
CA VAL A 90 16.01 0.47 2.37
C VAL A 90 16.74 1.43 1.42
N GLY A 91 17.72 2.17 1.96
CA GLY A 91 18.45 3.23 1.26
C GLY A 91 17.76 4.59 1.25
N LEU A 92 16.63 4.74 1.96
CA LEU A 92 15.89 5.99 2.13
C LEU A 92 15.54 6.65 0.77
N LEU A 93 15.18 7.93 0.77
CA LEU A 93 14.86 8.65 -0.47
C LEU A 93 16.06 8.81 -1.39
N ASN A 94 17.29 8.80 -0.86
CA ASN A 94 18.50 8.92 -1.69
C ASN A 94 18.67 7.72 -2.64
N ALA A 95 18.33 6.50 -2.20
CA ALA A 95 18.33 5.35 -3.10
C ALA A 95 17.19 5.43 -4.12
N ARG A 96 15.99 5.87 -3.72
CA ARG A 96 14.87 6.11 -4.65
C ARG A 96 15.23 7.12 -5.74
N ILE A 97 15.94 8.20 -5.40
CA ILE A 97 16.45 9.17 -6.38
C ILE A 97 17.33 8.47 -7.42
N LYS A 98 18.18 7.50 -7.02
CA LYS A 98 18.98 6.72 -7.96
C LYS A 98 18.12 5.78 -8.81
N ASP A 99 17.13 5.12 -8.20
CA ASP A 99 16.19 4.23 -8.90
C ASP A 99 15.43 4.97 -10.02
N GLU A 100 15.14 6.26 -9.83
CA GLU A 100 14.45 7.09 -10.82
C GLU A 100 15.44 7.72 -11.82
N ARG A 101 16.59 8.21 -11.36
CA ARG A 101 17.55 8.95 -12.21
C ARG A 101 18.40 8.05 -13.11
N ILE A 102 18.83 6.88 -12.65
CA ILE A 102 19.71 6.00 -13.43
C ILE A 102 19.00 5.52 -14.71
N PRO A 103 17.77 4.97 -14.67
CA PRO A 103 17.07 4.56 -15.89
C PRO A 103 16.78 5.75 -16.81
N ALA A 104 16.35 6.89 -16.24
CA ALA A 104 16.05 8.10 -17.01
C ALA A 104 17.28 8.62 -17.79
N TYR A 105 18.49 8.51 -17.22
CA TYR A 105 19.73 8.86 -17.92
C TYR A 105 19.96 8.02 -19.20
N TYR A 106 19.50 6.77 -19.21
CA TYR A 106 19.59 5.88 -20.38
C TYR A 106 18.34 5.92 -21.27
N GLY A 107 17.43 6.89 -21.07
CA GLY A 107 16.19 6.97 -21.84
C GLY A 107 15.19 5.86 -21.49
N MET A 108 15.24 5.33 -20.26
CA MET A 108 14.29 4.34 -19.75
C MET A 108 13.45 4.93 -18.60
N ILE A 109 12.27 4.37 -18.38
CA ILE A 109 11.41 4.79 -17.26
C ILE A 109 12.11 4.46 -15.93
N GLY A 110 12.30 5.49 -15.10
CA GLY A 110 12.74 5.35 -13.72
C GLY A 110 11.57 5.58 -12.78
N GLN A 111 11.12 4.52 -12.11
CA GLN A 111 9.94 4.54 -11.24
C GLN A 111 10.18 3.65 -10.01
N GLU A 112 9.59 4.01 -8.88
CA GLU A 112 9.86 3.38 -7.58
C GLU A 112 9.57 1.86 -7.49
N THR A 113 8.55 1.39 -8.19
CA THR A 113 7.99 0.03 -8.11
C THR A 113 7.88 -0.66 -9.47
N ASN A 114 8.16 0.04 -10.57
CA ASN A 114 8.06 -0.46 -11.94
C ASN A 114 9.42 -0.32 -12.65
N GLY A 115 9.64 -1.20 -13.64
CA GLY A 115 10.88 -1.19 -14.44
C GLY A 115 12.15 -1.40 -13.59
N PRO A 116 13.31 -0.92 -14.07
CA PRO A 116 14.58 -1.12 -13.37
C PRO A 116 14.59 -0.55 -11.95
N GLY A 117 13.96 0.62 -11.73
CA GLY A 117 13.89 1.24 -10.41
C GLY A 117 13.17 0.37 -9.38
N GLY A 118 12.01 -0.20 -9.76
CA GLY A 118 11.28 -1.18 -8.95
C GLY A 118 12.10 -2.43 -8.63
N MET A 119 12.86 -2.93 -9.61
CA MET A 119 13.75 -4.08 -9.44
C MET A 119 14.89 -3.79 -8.44
N PHE A 120 15.59 -2.66 -8.60
CA PHE A 120 16.63 -2.27 -7.64
C PHE A 120 16.08 -2.05 -6.24
N LYS A 121 14.85 -1.54 -6.11
CA LYS A 121 14.16 -1.43 -4.83
C LYS A 121 13.90 -2.82 -4.23
N ALA A 122 13.37 -3.76 -5.02
CA ALA A 122 13.15 -5.14 -4.57
C ALA A 122 14.45 -5.79 -4.06
N PHE A 123 15.56 -5.66 -4.80
CA PHE A 123 16.86 -6.20 -4.40
C PHE A 123 17.37 -5.66 -3.07
N ARG A 124 17.00 -4.43 -2.69
CA ARG A 124 17.32 -3.87 -1.38
C ARG A 124 16.34 -4.30 -0.29
N THR A 125 15.05 -4.39 -0.61
CA THR A 125 13.98 -4.67 0.38
C THR A 125 13.87 -6.15 0.73
N VAL A 126 13.97 -7.06 -0.24
CA VAL A 126 13.75 -8.51 -0.05
C VAL A 126 14.71 -9.14 0.96
N PRO A 127 16.02 -8.84 0.99
CA PRO A 127 16.90 -9.38 2.02
C PRO A 127 16.45 -8.97 3.44
N ILE A 128 16.10 -7.70 3.63
CA ILE A 128 15.73 -7.15 4.94
C ILE A 128 14.40 -7.72 5.43
N ILE A 129 13.40 -7.85 4.57
CA ILE A 129 12.11 -8.41 4.97
C ILE A 129 12.22 -9.90 5.33
N LEU A 130 13.11 -10.65 4.68
CA LEU A 130 13.37 -12.05 5.03
C LEU A 130 14.08 -12.17 6.38
N GLU A 131 15.02 -11.28 6.71
CA GLU A 131 15.61 -11.21 8.05
C GLU A 131 14.55 -10.92 9.13
N ILE A 132 13.63 -9.98 8.86
CA ILE A 132 12.50 -9.67 9.75
C ILE A 132 11.62 -10.92 9.96
N VAL A 133 11.32 -11.67 8.90
CA VAL A 133 10.53 -12.90 8.98
C VAL A 133 11.23 -13.96 9.83
N GLU A 134 12.56 -14.11 9.73
CA GLU A 134 13.31 -15.03 10.59
C GLU A 134 13.24 -14.63 12.07
N ASP A 135 13.28 -13.33 12.38
CA ASP A 135 13.08 -12.85 13.74
C ASP A 135 11.65 -13.06 14.23
N MET A 136 10.64 -12.84 13.38
CA MET A 136 9.24 -13.09 13.70
C MET A 136 9.00 -14.57 14.06
N LYS A 137 9.57 -15.50 13.29
CA LYS A 137 9.49 -16.94 13.61
C LYS A 137 9.99 -17.28 15.01
N ARG A 138 10.99 -16.57 15.52
CA ARG A 138 11.56 -16.79 16.85
C ARG A 138 10.80 -16.06 17.96
N LEU A 139 10.38 -14.82 17.69
CA LEU A 139 9.96 -13.86 18.71
C LEU A 139 8.44 -13.68 18.80
N CYS A 140 7.73 -13.89 17.69
CA CYS A 140 6.28 -13.75 17.60
C CYS A 140 5.70 -14.70 16.52
N PRO A 141 5.83 -16.02 16.70
CA PRO A 141 5.46 -17.02 15.68
C PRO A 141 3.97 -17.00 15.30
N ASP A 142 3.13 -16.39 16.12
CA ASP A 142 1.69 -16.30 15.89
C ASP A 142 1.23 -15.02 15.21
N ALA A 143 2.12 -14.02 15.07
CA ALA A 143 1.78 -12.70 14.58
C ALA A 143 1.33 -12.71 13.12
N TRP A 144 0.53 -11.71 12.75
CA TRP A 144 0.29 -11.38 11.35
C TRP A 144 1.29 -10.32 10.86
N LEU A 145 1.87 -10.54 9.68
CA LEU A 145 2.69 -9.55 8.99
C LEU A 145 1.82 -8.79 7.98
N ILE A 146 1.63 -7.50 8.19
CA ILE A 146 0.90 -6.62 7.27
C ILE A 146 1.92 -5.73 6.54
N ASN A 147 2.18 -6.04 5.26
CA ASN A 147 3.25 -5.44 4.49
C ASN A 147 2.79 -4.25 3.63
N PHE A 148 3.41 -3.09 3.87
CA PHE A 148 3.30 -1.88 3.05
C PHE A 148 4.60 -1.54 2.33
N ALA A 149 5.70 -2.20 2.71
CA ALA A 149 6.99 -1.96 2.13
C ALA A 149 6.95 -2.38 0.66
N ASN A 150 7.01 -1.37 -0.21
CA ASN A 150 7.02 -1.57 -1.64
C ASN A 150 8.38 -2.12 -2.12
N PRO A 151 8.44 -2.85 -3.24
CA PRO A 151 7.31 -3.26 -4.09
C PRO A 151 6.49 -4.40 -3.45
N SER A 152 5.23 -4.12 -3.08
CA SER A 152 4.48 -4.93 -2.11
C SER A 152 4.20 -6.34 -2.62
N GLY A 153 3.86 -6.49 -3.91
CA GLY A 153 3.64 -7.80 -4.52
C GLY A 153 4.89 -8.69 -4.50
N MET A 154 6.03 -8.19 -5.01
CA MET A 154 7.30 -8.93 -5.00
C MET A 154 7.80 -9.24 -3.58
N VAL A 155 7.62 -8.30 -2.65
CA VAL A 155 7.99 -8.50 -1.24
C VAL A 155 7.13 -9.60 -0.62
N THR A 156 5.82 -9.56 -0.83
CA THR A 156 4.89 -10.59 -0.33
C THR A 156 5.18 -11.96 -0.95
N GLU A 157 5.45 -12.01 -2.27
CA GLU A 157 5.89 -13.23 -2.96
C GLU A 157 7.15 -13.80 -2.31
N ALA A 158 8.15 -12.96 -2.02
CA ALA A 158 9.39 -13.41 -1.39
C ALA A 158 9.17 -13.93 0.04
N ILE A 159 8.32 -13.28 0.83
CA ILE A 159 7.95 -13.71 2.18
C ILE A 159 7.29 -15.10 2.14
N VAL A 160 6.30 -15.30 1.27
CA VAL A 160 5.59 -16.58 1.15
C VAL A 160 6.54 -17.66 0.60
N ARG A 161 7.18 -17.39 -0.54
CA ARG A 161 7.97 -18.39 -1.28
C ARG A 161 9.26 -18.77 -0.56
N TYR A 162 10.01 -17.80 -0.04
CA TYR A 162 11.34 -18.02 0.54
C TYR A 162 11.33 -17.88 2.07
N GLY A 163 10.58 -16.92 2.60
CA GLY A 163 10.40 -16.75 4.04
C GLY A 163 9.54 -17.85 4.67
N LYS A 164 8.75 -18.60 3.88
CA LYS A 164 7.84 -19.66 4.37
C LYS A 164 6.93 -19.17 5.49
N TRP A 165 6.36 -17.98 5.30
CA TRP A 165 5.48 -17.32 6.25
C TRP A 165 4.14 -17.01 5.60
N ASP A 166 3.13 -17.82 5.88
CA ASP A 166 1.80 -17.70 5.26
C ASP A 166 0.90 -16.66 5.95
N LYS A 167 1.20 -16.28 7.21
CA LYS A 167 0.49 -15.22 7.95
C LYS A 167 0.93 -13.83 7.49
N VAL A 168 0.82 -13.56 6.19
CA VAL A 168 1.18 -12.28 5.58
C VAL A 168 0.06 -11.76 4.70
N ILE A 169 -0.17 -10.45 4.75
CA ILE A 169 -1.01 -9.72 3.81
C ILE A 169 -0.23 -8.51 3.30
N GLY A 170 -0.03 -8.42 1.99
CA GLY A 170 0.49 -7.21 1.36
C GLY A 170 -0.66 -6.25 1.03
N LEU A 171 -0.42 -4.95 1.19
CA LEU A 171 -1.45 -3.92 0.93
C LEU A 171 -1.01 -2.91 -0.12
N CYS A 172 -2.01 -2.39 -0.83
CA CYS A 172 -1.91 -1.33 -1.83
C CYS A 172 -3.03 -0.32 -1.61
N ASN A 173 -2.75 0.96 -1.81
CA ASN A 173 -3.79 1.99 -1.75
C ASN A 173 -4.53 2.19 -3.07
N VAL A 174 -4.03 1.64 -4.19
CA VAL A 174 -4.62 1.86 -5.51
C VAL A 174 -6.06 1.36 -5.60
N PRO A 175 -6.40 0.16 -5.11
CA PRO A 175 -7.78 -0.28 -5.05
C PRO A 175 -8.65 0.58 -4.13
N VAL A 176 -8.11 1.03 -2.99
CA VAL A 176 -8.84 1.89 -2.03
C VAL A 176 -9.26 3.20 -2.69
N MET A 177 -8.34 3.86 -3.42
CA MET A 177 -8.66 5.09 -4.14
C MET A 177 -9.76 4.87 -5.20
N ALA A 178 -9.72 3.76 -5.94
CA ALA A 178 -10.78 3.41 -6.90
C ALA A 178 -12.16 3.30 -6.20
N THR A 179 -12.23 2.57 -5.07
CA THR A 179 -13.48 2.42 -4.31
C THR A 179 -14.00 3.71 -3.66
N MET A 180 -13.15 4.73 -3.52
CA MET A 180 -13.54 6.03 -2.96
C MET A 180 -13.99 7.03 -4.03
N VAL A 181 -13.35 7.01 -5.20
CA VAL A 181 -13.57 8.02 -6.26
C VAL A 181 -14.67 7.60 -7.23
N GLU A 182 -14.68 6.34 -7.64
CA GLU A 182 -15.61 5.85 -8.68
C GLU A 182 -17.10 5.91 -8.31
N PRO A 183 -17.54 5.71 -7.04
CA PRO A 183 -18.96 5.85 -6.69
C PRO A 183 -19.53 7.24 -6.99
N ALA A 184 -18.74 8.29 -6.72
CA ALA A 184 -19.15 9.67 -6.95
C ALA A 184 -19.41 9.98 -8.43
N LEU A 185 -18.69 9.32 -9.36
CA LEU A 185 -18.90 9.45 -10.81
C LEU A 185 -20.29 8.98 -11.25
N LEU A 186 -20.89 8.05 -10.49
CA LEU A 186 -22.23 7.53 -10.72
C LEU A 186 -23.29 8.17 -9.82
N GLY A 187 -22.91 9.12 -8.96
CA GLY A 187 -23.78 9.67 -7.93
C GLY A 187 -24.25 8.64 -6.91
N LYS A 188 -23.39 7.67 -6.57
CA LYS A 188 -23.64 6.58 -5.62
C LYS A 188 -22.72 6.68 -4.40
N GLU A 189 -23.16 6.09 -3.30
CA GLU A 189 -22.34 5.89 -2.10
C GLU A 189 -21.40 4.67 -2.27
N PRO A 190 -20.25 4.63 -1.57
CA PRO A 190 -19.29 3.54 -1.71
C PRO A 190 -19.84 2.13 -1.42
N ASP A 191 -20.82 1.99 -0.54
CA ASP A 191 -21.45 0.72 -0.17
C ASP A 191 -22.49 0.23 -1.19
N GLU A 192 -22.85 1.05 -2.18
CA GLU A 192 -23.75 0.68 -3.27
C GLU A 192 -23.04 -0.02 -4.44
N LEU A 193 -21.70 -0.03 -4.43
CA LEU A 193 -20.87 -0.63 -5.46
C LEU A 193 -20.03 -1.79 -4.90
N ILE A 194 -20.00 -2.90 -5.63
CA ILE A 194 -19.25 -4.09 -5.29
C ILE A 194 -18.14 -4.26 -6.32
N TYR A 195 -16.91 -4.30 -5.83
CA TYR A 195 -15.73 -4.34 -6.67
C TYR A 195 -15.09 -5.71 -6.70
N LYS A 196 -14.71 -6.12 -7.92
CA LYS A 196 -13.96 -7.35 -8.15
C LYS A 196 -12.63 -7.01 -8.81
N PHE A 197 -11.55 -7.06 -8.04
CA PHE A 197 -10.19 -6.79 -8.47
C PHE A 197 -9.44 -8.09 -8.74
N ALA A 198 -8.57 -8.09 -9.76
CA ALA A 198 -7.59 -9.16 -10.00
C ALA A 198 -6.37 -8.69 -10.79
N GLY A 199 -5.22 -9.26 -10.43
CA GLY A 199 -3.95 -9.08 -11.12
C GLY A 199 -2.80 -9.21 -10.14
N LEU A 200 -1.80 -8.34 -10.27
CA LEU A 200 -0.67 -8.21 -9.35
C LEU A 200 -0.71 -6.84 -8.67
N ASN A 201 0.09 -6.69 -7.61
CA ASN A 201 0.31 -5.40 -6.99
C ASN A 201 0.80 -4.36 -8.02
N HIS A 202 0.13 -3.21 -8.11
CA HIS A 202 0.38 -2.19 -9.14
C HIS A 202 0.19 -2.66 -10.59
N PHE A 203 -0.50 -3.78 -10.81
CA PHE A 203 -0.83 -4.27 -12.15
C PHE A 203 -2.09 -5.14 -12.09
N HIS A 204 -3.22 -4.50 -11.78
CA HIS A 204 -4.51 -5.16 -11.63
C HIS A 204 -5.62 -4.45 -12.41
N TRP A 205 -6.66 -5.20 -12.73
CA TRP A 205 -7.89 -4.70 -13.31
C TRP A 205 -9.04 -4.89 -12.33
N HIS A 206 -10.12 -4.16 -12.54
CA HIS A 206 -11.36 -4.41 -11.83
C HIS A 206 -12.61 -4.29 -12.68
N LYS A 207 -13.64 -4.96 -12.19
CA LYS A 207 -15.04 -4.81 -12.61
C LYS A 207 -15.86 -4.36 -11.42
N VAL A 208 -16.95 -3.67 -11.72
CA VAL A 208 -17.85 -3.10 -10.71
C VAL A 208 -19.28 -3.51 -11.00
N THR A 209 -19.96 -4.00 -9.98
CA THR A 209 -21.41 -4.24 -10.02
C THR A 209 -22.11 -3.38 -8.99
N ASP A 210 -23.34 -2.98 -9.26
CA ASP A 210 -24.17 -2.34 -8.23
C ASP A 210 -24.77 -3.35 -7.23
N SER A 211 -25.42 -2.83 -6.20
CA SER A 211 -26.13 -3.62 -5.18
C SER A 211 -27.30 -4.47 -5.73
N HIS A 212 -27.73 -4.25 -6.98
CA HIS A 212 -28.73 -5.04 -7.69
C HIS A 212 -28.13 -6.12 -8.59
N GLY A 213 -26.79 -6.18 -8.70
CA GLY A 213 -26.06 -7.14 -9.51
C GLY A 213 -25.89 -6.74 -10.97
N ASN A 214 -26.14 -5.48 -11.33
CA ASN A 214 -25.89 -4.98 -12.68
C ASN A 214 -24.40 -4.64 -12.83
N ASP A 215 -23.76 -5.06 -13.93
CA ASP A 215 -22.40 -4.64 -14.28
C ASP A 215 -22.42 -3.18 -14.74
N VAL A 216 -21.80 -2.31 -13.95
CA VAL A 216 -21.71 -0.85 -14.18
C VAL A 216 -20.30 -0.43 -14.60
N THR A 217 -19.43 -1.38 -14.95
CA THR A 217 -18.03 -1.10 -15.32
C THR A 217 -17.95 -0.15 -16.50
N MET A 218 -18.81 -0.32 -17.51
CA MET A 218 -18.82 0.56 -18.68
C MET A 218 -19.37 1.96 -18.37
N ASP A 219 -20.33 2.07 -17.45
CA ASP A 219 -20.86 3.37 -17.03
C ASP A 219 -19.76 4.22 -16.37
N ILE A 220 -18.92 3.57 -15.53
CA ILE A 220 -17.73 4.20 -14.93
C ILE A 220 -16.73 4.58 -16.03
N ILE A 221 -16.41 3.67 -16.95
CA ILE A 221 -15.50 3.95 -18.07
C ILE A 221 -15.99 5.15 -18.88
N ASP A 222 -17.29 5.25 -19.17
CA ASP A 222 -17.82 6.39 -19.93
C ASP A 222 -17.70 7.70 -19.14
N LYS A 223 -18.04 7.68 -17.85
CA LYS A 223 -17.90 8.85 -16.96
C LYS A 223 -16.46 9.33 -16.81
N MET A 224 -15.49 8.42 -16.85
CA MET A 224 -14.07 8.76 -16.82
C MET A 224 -13.61 9.63 -18.00
N TYR A 225 -14.36 9.71 -19.11
CA TYR A 225 -14.02 10.61 -20.22
C TYR A 225 -14.91 11.85 -20.27
N GLU A 226 -15.83 12.00 -19.32
CA GLU A 226 -16.67 13.20 -19.15
C GLU A 226 -16.08 14.17 -18.10
N GLU A 227 -15.38 13.66 -17.09
CA GLU A 227 -14.82 14.43 -15.97
C GLU A 227 -13.35 14.05 -15.62
N ASP A 228 -12.69 14.87 -14.79
CA ASP A 228 -11.29 14.67 -14.33
C ASP A 228 -11.22 13.67 -13.15
N ASN A 229 -10.34 12.66 -13.21
CA ASN A 229 -10.51 11.35 -12.54
C ASN A 229 -9.72 11.10 -11.26
N GLY A 230 -9.20 12.12 -10.56
CA GLY A 230 -8.70 11.95 -9.18
C GLY A 230 -7.56 10.92 -9.00
N LEU A 231 -6.63 10.81 -9.96
CA LEU A 231 -5.50 9.87 -9.89
C LEU A 231 -4.54 10.12 -8.71
N PRO A 232 -3.75 9.10 -8.32
CA PRO A 232 -2.71 9.28 -7.31
C PRO A 232 -1.67 10.29 -7.80
N LYS A 233 -1.33 11.29 -6.97
CA LYS A 233 -0.39 12.38 -7.30
C LYS A 233 1.02 11.94 -7.74
N ASN A 234 1.37 10.67 -7.57
CA ASN A 234 2.65 10.10 -7.98
C ASN A 234 2.63 9.45 -9.38
N ILE A 235 1.50 9.51 -10.09
CA ILE A 235 1.33 9.01 -11.46
C ILE A 235 0.89 10.19 -12.32
N PHE A 236 1.54 10.39 -13.47
CA PHE A 236 1.15 11.41 -14.42
C PHE A 236 -0.19 11.03 -15.09
N ASP A 237 -1.13 11.97 -15.12
CA ASP A 237 -2.47 11.73 -15.64
C ASP A 237 -2.53 11.86 -17.16
N VAL A 238 -2.02 10.83 -17.82
CA VAL A 238 -2.31 10.58 -19.23
C VAL A 238 -3.54 9.67 -19.31
N PRO A 239 -4.63 10.04 -20.02
CA PRO A 239 -5.81 9.17 -20.11
C PRO A 239 -5.44 7.82 -20.75
N PHE A 240 -6.23 6.77 -20.53
CA PHE A 240 -6.11 5.57 -21.37
C PHE A 240 -6.70 5.84 -22.76
N TYR A 241 -6.47 4.94 -23.72
CA TYR A 241 -7.23 4.98 -24.97
C TYR A 241 -8.64 4.46 -24.69
N LYS A 242 -9.68 5.24 -25.03
CA LYS A 242 -11.06 4.86 -24.73
C LYS A 242 -11.43 3.54 -25.41
N GLU A 243 -11.02 3.38 -26.66
CA GLU A 243 -11.23 2.17 -27.45
C GLU A 243 -10.59 0.94 -26.79
N GLN A 244 -9.44 1.11 -26.12
CA GLN A 244 -8.82 0.03 -25.36
C GLN A 244 -9.72 -0.40 -24.20
N LEU A 245 -10.26 0.55 -23.41
CA LEU A 245 -11.13 0.24 -22.29
C LEU A 245 -12.45 -0.41 -22.75
N GLU A 246 -13.03 0.06 -23.86
CA GLU A 246 -14.25 -0.52 -24.46
C GLU A 246 -14.06 -1.97 -24.90
N GLN A 247 -12.88 -2.33 -25.39
CA GLN A 247 -12.55 -3.72 -25.76
C GLN A 247 -12.32 -4.60 -24.53
N MET A 248 -11.60 -4.09 -23.52
CA MET A 248 -11.27 -4.84 -22.29
C MET A 248 -12.50 -5.06 -21.40
N LYS A 249 -13.43 -4.09 -21.37
CA LYS A 249 -14.59 -4.04 -20.45
C LYS A 249 -14.18 -4.24 -19.00
N MET A 250 -13.05 -3.65 -18.64
CA MET A 250 -12.42 -3.67 -17.32
C MET A 250 -11.65 -2.37 -17.14
N ILE A 251 -11.53 -1.94 -15.89
CA ILE A 251 -10.81 -0.72 -15.54
C ILE A 251 -9.38 -1.11 -15.12
N PRO A 252 -8.33 -0.73 -15.87
CA PRO A 252 -6.95 -0.96 -15.47
C PRO A 252 -6.54 0.01 -14.36
N CYS A 253 -5.74 -0.46 -13.40
CA CYS A 253 -5.20 0.42 -12.36
C CYS A 253 -4.26 1.49 -12.94
N GLY A 254 -4.05 2.58 -12.18
CA GLY A 254 -3.28 3.73 -12.66
C GLY A 254 -1.85 3.43 -13.13
N TYR A 255 -1.23 2.38 -12.60
CA TYR A 255 0.12 1.95 -12.97
C TYR A 255 0.22 1.31 -14.35
N HIS A 256 -0.89 0.86 -14.94
CA HIS A 256 -0.89 0.40 -16.34
C HIS A 256 -0.40 1.46 -17.31
N ARG A 257 -0.45 2.75 -16.97
CA ARG A 257 0.09 3.85 -17.79
C ARG A 257 1.57 3.66 -18.12
N TYR A 258 2.38 3.10 -17.22
CA TYR A 258 3.79 2.83 -17.50
C TYR A 258 4.02 1.80 -18.62
N TYR A 259 2.98 1.06 -19.00
CA TYR A 259 3.02 0.00 -20.00
C TYR A 259 2.17 0.35 -21.23
N TYR A 260 0.94 0.80 -21.01
CA TYR A 260 -0.03 1.13 -22.08
C TYR A 260 0.21 2.52 -22.69
N ARG A 261 0.79 3.44 -21.92
CA ARG A 261 1.13 4.82 -22.31
C ARG A 261 2.63 5.09 -22.09
N GLN A 262 3.45 4.09 -22.42
CA GLN A 262 4.87 4.06 -22.08
C GLN A 262 5.62 5.28 -22.63
N GLU A 263 5.34 5.70 -23.86
CA GLU A 263 6.01 6.84 -24.50
C GLU A 263 5.70 8.15 -23.75
N GLU A 264 4.43 8.40 -23.44
CA GLU A 264 4.01 9.61 -22.72
C GLU A 264 4.58 9.63 -21.30
N MET A 265 4.53 8.50 -20.59
CA MET A 265 5.10 8.37 -19.25
C MET A 265 6.62 8.56 -19.26
N LEU A 266 7.32 8.05 -20.26
CA LEU A 266 8.76 8.23 -20.41
C LEU A 266 9.12 9.70 -20.70
N ASN A 267 8.41 10.33 -21.64
CA ASN A 267 8.63 11.72 -22.01
C ASN A 267 8.44 12.65 -20.80
N HIS A 268 7.36 12.44 -20.04
CA HIS A 268 7.11 13.18 -18.80
C HIS A 268 8.20 12.93 -17.74
N ALA A 269 8.60 11.68 -17.51
CA ALA A 269 9.66 11.37 -16.55
C ALA A 269 11.01 12.02 -16.92
N ILE A 270 11.34 12.09 -18.22
CA ILE A 270 12.54 12.77 -18.72
C ILE A 270 12.41 14.30 -18.57
N GLU A 271 11.23 14.86 -18.79
CA GLU A 271 10.96 16.28 -18.57
C GLU A 271 11.17 16.66 -17.10
N GLU A 272 10.55 15.94 -16.16
CA GLU A 272 10.75 16.15 -14.72
C GLU A 272 12.22 15.99 -14.33
N TYR A 273 12.90 14.95 -14.83
CA TYR A 273 14.32 14.72 -14.59
C TYR A 273 15.20 15.94 -14.96
N LYS A 274 14.85 16.65 -16.05
CA LYS A 274 15.57 17.82 -16.56
C LYS A 274 15.17 19.14 -15.89
N THR A 275 13.95 19.23 -15.35
CA THR A 275 13.36 20.50 -14.89
C THR A 275 13.25 20.56 -13.37
N VAL A 276 12.13 20.07 -12.81
CA VAL A 276 11.78 20.15 -11.38
C VAL A 276 12.43 19.07 -10.53
N GLY A 277 13.08 18.09 -11.16
CA GLY A 277 13.64 16.91 -10.52
C GLY A 277 12.65 15.75 -10.45
N THR A 278 13.19 14.55 -10.32
CA THR A 278 12.42 13.30 -10.21
C THR A 278 11.45 13.32 -9.02
N ARG A 279 10.41 12.48 -9.06
CA ARG A 279 9.40 12.39 -7.98
C ARG A 279 10.03 12.19 -6.60
N ALA A 280 11.08 11.39 -6.47
CA ALA A 280 11.80 11.19 -5.22
C ALA A 280 12.44 12.48 -4.67
N GLN A 281 12.90 13.38 -5.54
CA GLN A 281 13.44 14.69 -5.14
C GLN A 281 12.33 15.61 -4.64
N GLN A 282 11.19 15.63 -5.33
CA GLN A 282 10.01 16.39 -4.90
C GLN A 282 9.48 15.87 -3.55
N VAL A 283 9.33 14.55 -3.39
CA VAL A 283 8.91 13.91 -2.14
C VAL A 283 9.89 14.20 -1.00
N LYS A 284 11.20 14.30 -1.28
CA LYS A 284 12.20 14.65 -0.27
C LYS A 284 11.98 16.06 0.29
N GLN A 285 11.57 17.01 -0.56
CA GLN A 285 11.19 18.35 -0.11
C GLN A 285 9.91 18.33 0.73
N THR A 286 8.84 17.70 0.23
CA THR A 286 7.57 17.60 0.98
C THR A 286 7.75 16.87 2.32
N GLU A 287 8.62 15.85 2.35
CA GLU A 287 8.93 15.15 3.59
C GLU A 287 9.62 16.09 4.59
N ALA A 288 10.61 16.89 4.18
CA ALA A 288 11.25 17.85 5.07
C ALA A 288 10.24 18.85 5.68
N GLU A 289 9.32 19.38 4.86
CA GLU A 289 8.25 20.27 5.32
C GLU A 289 7.33 19.59 6.34
N LEU A 290 6.95 18.33 6.11
CA LEU A 290 6.13 17.55 7.05
C LEU A 290 6.84 17.33 8.39
N PHE A 291 8.14 17.00 8.37
CA PHE A 291 8.89 16.78 9.61
C PHE A 291 9.06 18.05 10.44
N GLU A 292 9.10 19.23 9.82
CA GLU A 292 9.03 20.49 10.57
C GLU A 292 7.66 20.70 11.22
N LEU A 293 6.57 20.39 10.52
CA LEU A 293 5.22 20.43 11.11
C LEU A 293 5.08 19.48 12.30
N TYR A 294 5.64 18.28 12.21
CA TYR A 294 5.55 17.28 13.29
C TYR A 294 6.30 17.67 14.56
N LYS A 295 7.23 18.64 14.49
CA LYS A 295 7.92 19.19 15.67
C LYS A 295 7.04 20.15 16.47
N ASP A 296 5.97 20.68 15.89
CA ASP A 296 5.05 21.58 16.59
C ASP A 296 4.36 20.83 17.73
N PRO A 297 4.55 21.24 19.01
CA PRO A 297 3.93 20.58 20.15
C PRO A 297 2.40 20.68 20.16
N GLU A 298 1.82 21.65 19.45
CA GLU A 298 0.36 21.82 19.37
C GLU A 298 -0.28 20.97 18.26
N LEU A 299 0.53 20.34 17.39
CA LEU A 299 0.01 19.46 16.35
C LEU A 299 -0.22 18.05 16.91
N ASP A 300 -1.50 17.68 17.04
CA ASP A 300 -2.01 16.43 17.60
C ASP A 300 -2.88 15.62 16.62
N HIS A 301 -2.92 16.01 15.35
CA HIS A 301 -3.69 15.35 14.30
C HIS A 301 -2.89 15.26 12.99
N LYS A 302 -3.36 14.41 12.07
CA LYS A 302 -2.74 14.23 10.75
C LYS A 302 -2.82 15.54 9.94
N PRO A 303 -1.70 16.14 9.50
CA PRO A 303 -1.76 17.37 8.72
C PRO A 303 -2.19 17.10 7.27
N GLU A 304 -2.94 18.03 6.70
CA GLU A 304 -3.42 17.95 5.31
C GLU A 304 -2.28 17.83 4.29
N GLN A 305 -1.11 18.41 4.59
CA GLN A 305 0.09 18.34 3.75
C GLN A 305 0.50 16.90 3.45
N LEU A 306 0.17 15.92 4.32
CA LEU A 306 0.52 14.52 4.11
C LEU A 306 -0.11 13.98 2.80
N GLN A 307 -1.29 14.48 2.43
CA GLN A 307 -1.96 14.11 1.18
C GLN A 307 -1.16 14.51 -0.07
N LYS A 308 -0.24 15.47 0.03
CA LYS A 308 0.63 15.90 -1.09
C LYS A 308 1.78 14.93 -1.37
N ARG A 309 2.16 14.09 -0.40
CA ARG A 309 3.24 13.09 -0.56
C ARG A 309 2.90 12.03 -1.62
N GLY A 310 1.59 11.81 -1.88
CA GLY A 310 1.06 10.64 -2.59
C GLY A 310 0.85 9.49 -1.60
N GLY A 311 0.18 8.41 -1.99
CA GLY A 311 -0.02 7.28 -1.08
C GLY A 311 -1.04 7.53 0.05
N ALA A 312 -2.07 8.37 -0.16
CA ALA A 312 -3.15 8.51 0.82
C ALA A 312 -3.90 7.18 1.00
N TYR A 313 -4.51 6.99 2.17
CA TYR A 313 -5.39 5.86 2.53
C TYR A 313 -4.70 4.49 2.72
N TYR A 314 -3.37 4.40 2.58
CA TYR A 314 -2.61 3.17 2.86
C TYR A 314 -2.86 2.67 4.29
N SER A 315 -2.80 3.59 5.25
CA SER A 315 -2.96 3.28 6.66
C SER A 315 -4.39 2.94 7.04
N ASP A 316 -5.39 3.38 6.28
CA ASP A 316 -6.78 3.01 6.58
C ASP A 316 -7.02 1.53 6.22
N ALA A 317 -6.56 1.10 5.05
CA ALA A 317 -6.57 -0.31 4.66
C ALA A 317 -5.76 -1.19 5.62
N ALA A 318 -4.63 -0.67 6.15
CA ALA A 318 -3.84 -1.32 7.18
C ALA A 318 -4.67 -1.64 8.42
N CYS A 319 -5.26 -0.59 9.00
CA CYS A 319 -5.99 -0.67 10.25
C CYS A 319 -7.27 -1.50 10.07
N GLU A 320 -7.96 -1.38 8.93
CA GLU A 320 -9.12 -2.22 8.64
C GLU A 320 -8.75 -3.69 8.48
N THR A 321 -7.63 -4.01 7.81
CA THR A 321 -7.14 -5.39 7.69
C THR A 321 -6.84 -5.99 9.06
N ILE A 322 -6.13 -5.27 9.92
CA ILE A 322 -5.78 -5.71 11.28
C ILE A 322 -7.06 -5.90 12.12
N ALA A 323 -7.97 -4.92 12.12
CA ALA A 323 -9.24 -5.02 12.83
C ALA A 323 -10.11 -6.18 12.32
N SER A 324 -10.10 -6.42 11.01
CA SER A 324 -10.85 -7.51 10.38
C SER A 324 -10.31 -8.89 10.75
N ILE A 325 -8.99 -9.03 10.81
CA ILE A 325 -8.34 -10.26 11.31
C ILE A 325 -8.69 -10.46 12.78
N TYR A 326 -8.44 -9.46 13.62
CA TYR A 326 -8.63 -9.58 15.07
C TYR A 326 -10.09 -9.89 15.45
N ALA A 327 -11.05 -9.12 14.91
CA ALA A 327 -12.47 -9.26 15.22
C ALA A 327 -13.20 -10.28 14.32
N ASN A 328 -12.48 -10.96 13.42
CA ASN A 328 -13.02 -11.93 12.46
C ASN A 328 -14.22 -11.38 11.65
N LYS A 329 -14.12 -10.14 11.17
CA LYS A 329 -15.23 -9.42 10.53
C LYS A 329 -15.66 -9.99 9.18
N ASN A 330 -14.74 -10.64 8.47
CA ASN A 330 -14.92 -11.00 7.04
C ASN A 330 -15.18 -9.76 6.17
N THR A 331 -14.46 -8.67 6.42
CA THR A 331 -14.55 -7.45 5.61
C THR A 331 -13.99 -7.70 4.21
N GLN A 332 -14.65 -7.15 3.18
CA GLN A 332 -14.14 -7.20 1.82
C GLN A 332 -12.99 -6.18 1.66
N ILE A 333 -11.79 -6.66 1.36
CA ILE A 333 -10.58 -5.83 1.19
C ILE A 333 -9.81 -6.36 -0.02
N VAL A 334 -9.19 -5.47 -0.79
CA VAL A 334 -8.28 -5.87 -1.86
C VAL A 334 -6.87 -6.01 -1.29
N VAL A 335 -6.29 -7.19 -1.44
CA VAL A 335 -5.05 -7.56 -0.77
C VAL A 335 -4.12 -8.33 -1.70
N SER A 336 -2.82 -8.18 -1.49
CA SER A 336 -1.81 -9.07 -2.02
C SER A 336 -1.69 -10.32 -1.14
N THR A 337 -2.06 -11.47 -1.67
CA THR A 337 -2.09 -12.76 -0.96
C THR A 337 -1.82 -13.91 -1.93
N LYS A 338 -1.62 -15.12 -1.42
CA LYS A 338 -1.46 -16.32 -2.24
C LYS A 338 -2.69 -16.53 -3.13
N ASN A 339 -2.48 -16.89 -4.38
CA ASN A 339 -3.51 -16.93 -5.42
C ASN A 339 -4.61 -17.94 -5.13
N GLU A 340 -4.24 -19.18 -4.81
CA GLU A 340 -5.19 -20.26 -4.48
C GLU A 340 -6.31 -20.45 -5.53
N GLY A 341 -5.99 -20.15 -6.80
CA GLY A 341 -6.90 -20.30 -7.93
C GLY A 341 -7.87 -19.13 -8.14
N ALA A 342 -7.73 -18.03 -7.40
CA ALA A 342 -8.55 -16.84 -7.61
C ALA A 342 -8.36 -16.22 -9.00
N VAL A 343 -7.12 -16.25 -9.49
CA VAL A 343 -6.70 -15.90 -10.85
C VAL A 343 -6.12 -17.16 -11.51
N PRO A 344 -6.93 -17.96 -12.23
CA PRO A 344 -6.51 -19.25 -12.79
C PRO A 344 -5.41 -19.13 -13.86
N ASP A 345 -5.15 -17.94 -14.37
CA ASP A 345 -4.09 -17.67 -15.35
C ASP A 345 -2.66 -17.66 -14.78
N LEU A 346 -2.54 -17.71 -13.45
CA LEU A 346 -1.28 -17.75 -12.72
C LEU A 346 -1.21 -18.99 -11.82
N PRO A 347 0.01 -19.45 -11.44
CA PRO A 347 0.17 -20.54 -10.49
C PRO A 347 -0.59 -20.30 -9.17
N ALA A 348 -1.13 -21.37 -8.57
CA ALA A 348 -1.89 -21.26 -7.32
C ALA A 348 -1.02 -20.83 -6.11
N ASP A 349 0.30 -20.98 -6.20
CA ASP A 349 1.25 -20.68 -5.14
C ASP A 349 1.93 -19.30 -5.26
N CYS A 350 1.67 -18.53 -6.33
CA CYS A 350 2.15 -17.16 -6.44
C CYS A 350 1.24 -16.18 -5.70
N VAL A 351 1.75 -14.98 -5.44
CA VAL A 351 1.01 -13.87 -4.88
C VAL A 351 0.31 -13.09 -5.99
N VAL A 352 -0.95 -12.74 -5.73
CA VAL A 352 -1.82 -11.93 -6.60
C VAL A 352 -2.46 -10.83 -5.77
N GLU A 353 -2.87 -9.74 -6.41
CA GLU A 353 -3.67 -8.69 -5.79
C GLU A 353 -5.13 -8.84 -6.21
N VAL A 354 -5.97 -9.25 -5.28
CA VAL A 354 -7.36 -9.66 -5.54
C VAL A 354 -8.31 -9.15 -4.46
N THR A 355 -9.59 -9.02 -4.80
CA THR A 355 -10.64 -8.86 -3.79
C THR A 355 -10.69 -10.12 -2.91
N ALA A 356 -10.66 -9.95 -1.59
CA ALA A 356 -10.77 -11.04 -0.62
C ALA A 356 -11.68 -10.65 0.54
N TYR A 357 -12.23 -11.66 1.23
CA TYR A 357 -12.83 -11.47 2.55
C TYR A 357 -11.76 -11.74 3.61
N VAL A 358 -11.45 -10.74 4.42
CA VAL A 358 -10.42 -10.82 5.46
C VAL A 358 -11.06 -11.06 6.82
N GLY A 359 -10.66 -12.15 7.48
CA GLY A 359 -11.13 -12.55 8.81
C GLY A 359 -10.01 -13.16 9.64
N GLY A 360 -10.35 -13.85 10.73
CA GLY A 360 -9.36 -14.39 11.69
C GLY A 360 -8.43 -15.46 11.11
N GLN A 361 -8.78 -16.04 9.96
CA GLN A 361 -7.94 -16.97 9.20
C GLN A 361 -7.08 -16.28 8.13
N GLY A 362 -7.17 -14.96 7.99
CA GLY A 362 -6.54 -14.20 6.92
C GLY A 362 -7.48 -13.92 5.75
N ALA A 363 -6.89 -13.82 4.56
CA ALA A 363 -7.61 -13.52 3.32
C ALA A 363 -8.22 -14.79 2.70
N ARG A 364 -9.52 -14.72 2.39
CA ARG A 364 -10.22 -15.71 1.56
C ARG A 364 -10.61 -15.07 0.23
N ASN A 365 -9.89 -15.44 -0.82
CA ASN A 365 -9.98 -14.77 -2.12
C ASN A 365 -11.34 -14.96 -2.78
N VAL A 366 -11.81 -13.91 -3.45
CA VAL A 366 -12.94 -13.98 -4.37
C VAL A 366 -12.40 -14.41 -5.72
N ALA A 367 -12.89 -15.53 -6.26
CA ALA A 367 -12.47 -16.00 -7.57
C ALA A 367 -12.84 -14.99 -8.65
N PHE A 368 -11.86 -14.47 -9.38
CA PHE A 368 -12.07 -13.54 -10.49
C PHE A 368 -12.58 -14.26 -11.73
N GLY A 369 -11.96 -15.40 -12.05
CA GLY A 369 -12.12 -16.11 -13.32
C GLY A 369 -10.94 -15.83 -14.25
N GLU A 370 -10.97 -16.42 -15.45
CA GLU A 370 -9.94 -16.17 -16.47
C GLU A 370 -10.02 -14.73 -16.99
N LEU A 371 -8.85 -14.12 -17.17
CA LEU A 371 -8.72 -12.85 -17.87
C LEU A 371 -8.83 -13.05 -19.39
N PRO A 372 -9.31 -12.04 -20.14
CA PRO A 372 -9.24 -12.09 -21.60
C PRO A 372 -7.78 -12.15 -22.09
N THR A 373 -7.60 -12.63 -23.32
CA THR A 373 -6.28 -13.04 -23.83
C THR A 373 -5.23 -11.92 -23.77
N ALA A 374 -5.61 -10.67 -23.99
CA ALA A 374 -4.70 -9.53 -23.95
C ALA A 374 -4.18 -9.26 -22.53
N GLU A 375 -5.08 -9.21 -21.54
CA GLU A 375 -4.73 -8.97 -20.14
C GLU A 375 -4.00 -10.16 -19.55
N LYS A 376 -4.40 -11.38 -19.91
CA LYS A 376 -3.67 -12.61 -19.56
C LYS A 376 -2.22 -12.57 -20.04
N GLY A 377 -2.00 -12.16 -21.29
CA GLY A 377 -0.66 -12.03 -21.85
C GLY A 377 0.20 -11.05 -21.07
N TRP A 378 -0.35 -9.87 -20.75
CA TRP A 378 0.32 -8.90 -19.90
C TRP A 378 0.59 -9.43 -18.50
N LEU A 379 -0.41 -10.05 -17.87
CA LEU A 379 -0.30 -10.61 -16.52
C LEU A 379 0.82 -11.64 -16.39
N GLN A 380 1.05 -12.47 -17.42
CA GLN A 380 2.10 -13.48 -17.40
C GLN A 380 3.51 -12.95 -17.72
N VAL A 381 3.60 -11.77 -18.35
CA VAL A 381 4.87 -11.08 -18.61
C VAL A 381 5.37 -10.33 -17.37
N MET A 382 4.42 -9.82 -16.58
CA MET A 382 4.64 -9.10 -15.33
C MET A 382 5.00 -10.05 -14.17
#